data_AF-A0A1F3BDU2-F1
#
_entry.id   AF-A0A1F3BDU2-F1
#
_cell.length_a   1.000
_cell.length_b   1.000
_cell.length_c   1.000
_cell.angle_alpha   90.00
_cell.angle_beta   90.00
_cell.angle_gamma   90.00
#
_symmetry.space_group_name_H-M   'P 1'
#
loop_
_entity.id
_entity.type
_entity.pdbx_description
1 polymer ?
#
loop_
_entity_poly.entity_id
_entity_poly.type
_entity_poly.pdbx_seq_one_letter_code
_entity_poly.pdbx_strand_id
1 'polypeptide(L)'
;MKNFIFYFLAIFIIACNQTESDEVLKLRALNDSISNEAKIKDDAINDFLKSFNAIEENLSTIKEKEKIITITADTNSELKQDAKDRINEDIQTIYQMLTENKKKLNSLNKKLKNANIKISELENMIANMTKQLNDKDGEIIELKGKLEKMNIQIAELVSNVEDLKDENVNLNQTVDAQTSELNTAFYVFGTEKELKENKVITKEGGFIGLGKIQKLMEDFNKDYFSKIDITKIK
;
A
#
# COMPACT_ATOMS: atom_id res chain seq x y z
N MET A 1 5.08 -70.99 28.28
CA MET A 1 5.26 -69.51 28.35
C MET A 1 5.83 -68.91 27.05
N LYS A 2 5.50 -69.44 25.86
CA LYS A 2 5.91 -68.86 24.55
C LYS A 2 4.74 -68.21 23.81
N ASN A 3 3.50 -68.64 24.11
CA ASN A 3 2.29 -68.18 23.42
C ASN A 3 1.68 -66.90 24.03
N PHE A 4 2.09 -66.51 25.25
CA PHE A 4 1.65 -65.25 25.89
C PHE A 4 2.44 -64.03 25.43
N ILE A 5 3.69 -64.21 24.97
CA ILE A 5 4.53 -63.13 24.43
C ILE A 5 4.00 -62.66 23.07
N PHE A 6 3.41 -63.56 22.27
CA PHE A 6 2.84 -63.22 20.97
C PHE A 6 1.55 -62.39 21.09
N TYR A 7 0.78 -62.57 22.16
CA TYR A 7 -0.45 -61.82 22.40
C TYR A 7 -0.20 -60.39 22.89
N PHE A 8 0.89 -60.16 23.63
CA PHE A 8 1.27 -58.83 24.10
C PHE A 8 1.87 -57.97 22.97
N LEU A 9 2.53 -58.59 21.98
CA LEU A 9 3.08 -57.90 20.82
C LEU A 9 1.98 -57.45 19.83
N ALA A 10 0.88 -58.19 19.71
CA ALA A 10 -0.24 -57.85 18.83
C ALA A 10 -1.05 -56.63 19.29
N ILE A 11 -1.10 -56.37 20.61
CA ILE A 11 -1.81 -55.21 21.18
C ILE A 11 -1.02 -53.90 20.97
N PHE A 12 0.31 -53.98 20.89
CA PHE A 12 1.16 -52.81 20.61
C PHE A 12 1.04 -52.28 19.17
N ILE A 13 0.67 -53.13 18.20
CA ILE A 13 0.56 -52.73 16.77
C ILE A 13 -0.78 -52.04 16.49
N ILE A 14 -1.81 -52.27 17.32
CA ILE A 14 -3.13 -51.63 17.19
C ILE A 14 -3.14 -50.23 17.85
N ALA A 15 -2.26 -49.97 18.82
CA ALA A 15 -2.09 -48.65 19.42
C ALA A 15 -1.39 -47.62 18.52
N CYS A 16 -0.87 -48.04 17.36
CA CYS A 16 -0.23 -47.16 16.37
C CYS A 16 -1.20 -46.67 15.26
N ASN A 17 -2.47 -47.05 15.30
CA ASN A 17 -3.51 -46.57 14.38
C ASN A 17 -4.32 -45.45 15.03
N GLN A 18 -3.61 -44.43 15.50
CA GLN A 18 -4.22 -43.18 15.97
C GLN A 18 -4.72 -42.43 14.74
N THR A 19 -5.92 -42.81 14.28
CA THR A 19 -6.71 -42.01 13.35
C THR A 19 -6.78 -40.63 13.97
N GLU A 20 -6.14 -39.65 13.32
CA GLU A 20 -6.15 -38.28 13.81
C GLU A 20 -7.60 -37.87 14.02
N SER A 21 -7.93 -37.36 15.21
CA SER A 21 -9.30 -36.94 15.47
C SER A 21 -9.66 -35.85 14.46
N ASP A 22 -10.94 -35.77 14.07
CA ASP A 22 -11.44 -34.73 13.17
C ASP A 22 -11.06 -33.31 13.66
N GLU A 23 -10.88 -33.14 14.96
CA GLU A 23 -10.41 -31.90 15.58
C GLU A 23 -8.93 -31.60 15.27
N VAL A 24 -8.04 -32.59 15.33
CA VAL A 24 -6.62 -32.44 14.95
C VAL A 24 -6.49 -32.11 13.47
N LEU A 25 -7.28 -32.76 12.60
CA LEU A 25 -7.31 -32.46 11.16
C LEU A 25 -7.80 -31.04 10.88
N LYS A 26 -8.86 -30.58 11.56
CA LYS A 26 -9.35 -29.20 11.46
C LYS A 26 -8.33 -28.18 11.95
N LEU A 27 -7.68 -28.44 13.09
CA LEU A 27 -6.65 -27.56 13.64
C LEU A 27 -5.43 -27.46 12.72
N ARG A 28 -5.00 -28.56 12.10
CA ARG A 28 -3.93 -28.54 11.09
C ARG A 28 -4.35 -27.77 9.84
N ALA A 29 -5.54 -28.03 9.30
CA ALA A 29 -6.03 -27.29 8.14
C ALA A 29 -6.13 -25.78 8.41
N LEU A 30 -6.56 -25.39 9.62
CA LEU A 30 -6.57 -23.99 10.04
C LEU A 30 -5.15 -23.42 10.17
N ASN A 31 -4.23 -24.15 10.79
CA ASN A 31 -2.84 -23.73 10.94
C ASN A 31 -2.14 -23.58 9.59
N ASP A 32 -2.35 -24.51 8.66
CA ASP A 32 -1.83 -24.46 7.30
C ASP A 32 -2.42 -23.26 6.54
N SER A 33 -3.73 -23.02 6.70
CA SER A 33 -4.39 -21.84 6.12
C SER A 33 -3.82 -20.53 6.66
N ILE A 34 -3.65 -20.41 7.99
CA ILE A 34 -3.08 -19.22 8.63
C ILE A 34 -1.62 -19.03 8.21
N SER A 35 -0.84 -20.10 8.17
CA SER A 35 0.56 -20.07 7.75
C SER A 35 0.70 -19.60 6.29
N ASN A 36 -0.18 -20.08 5.41
CA ASN A 36 -0.19 -19.65 4.02
C ASN A 36 -0.60 -18.17 3.86
N GLU A 37 -1.61 -17.72 4.61
CA GLU A 37 -2.01 -16.30 4.60
C GLU A 37 -0.88 -15.39 5.12
N ALA A 38 -0.21 -15.78 6.20
CA ALA A 38 0.93 -15.05 6.74
C ALA A 38 2.06 -14.95 5.71
N LYS A 39 2.39 -16.05 5.03
CA LYS A 39 3.41 -16.05 3.98
C LYS A 39 3.07 -15.12 2.81
N ILE A 40 1.82 -15.12 2.34
CA ILE A 40 1.37 -14.21 1.27
C ILE A 40 1.56 -12.75 1.69
N LYS A 41 1.23 -12.42 2.95
CA LYS A 41 1.40 -11.07 3.47
C LYS A 41 2.86 -10.68 3.62
N ASP A 42 3.70 -11.58 4.14
CA ASP A 42 5.14 -11.36 4.27
C ASP A 42 5.81 -11.14 2.91
N ASP A 43 5.47 -11.96 1.90
CA ASP A 43 5.97 -11.81 0.54
C ASP A 43 5.54 -10.46 -0.07
N ALA A 44 4.27 -10.06 0.13
CA ALA A 44 3.77 -8.77 -0.33
C ALA A 44 4.48 -7.58 0.33
N ILE A 45 4.75 -7.64 1.64
CA ILE A 45 5.47 -6.59 2.37
C ILE A 45 6.94 -6.53 1.91
N ASN A 46 7.60 -7.67 1.74
CA ASN A 46 8.98 -7.70 1.26
C ASN A 46 9.11 -7.13 -0.16
N ASP A 47 8.17 -7.48 -1.06
CA ASP A 47 8.10 -6.93 -2.40
C ASP A 47 7.81 -5.42 -2.39
N PHE A 48 6.96 -4.97 -1.47
CA PHE A 48 6.70 -3.55 -1.23
C PHE A 48 7.98 -2.82 -0.87
N LEU A 49 8.71 -3.26 0.16
CA LEU A 49 9.94 -2.60 0.61
C LEU A 49 11.01 -2.54 -0.49
N LYS A 50 11.18 -3.62 -1.26
CA LYS A 50 12.13 -3.64 -2.39
C LYS A 50 11.76 -2.63 -3.46
N SER A 51 10.49 -2.59 -3.85
CA SER A 51 10.02 -1.70 -4.90
C SER A 51 9.99 -0.25 -4.43
N PHE A 52 9.67 -0.03 -3.15
CA PHE A 52 9.76 1.28 -2.51
C PHE A 52 11.19 1.82 -2.59
N ASN A 53 12.18 1.05 -2.15
CA ASN A 53 13.59 1.45 -2.22
C ASN A 53 14.03 1.75 -3.66
N ALA A 54 13.60 0.93 -4.63
CA ALA A 54 13.93 1.15 -6.04
C ALA A 54 13.31 2.45 -6.59
N ILE A 55 12.06 2.78 -6.21
CA ILE A 55 11.42 4.05 -6.62
C ILE A 55 12.15 5.24 -5.99
N GLU A 56 12.52 5.17 -4.72
CA GLU A 56 13.28 6.24 -4.04
C GLU A 56 14.65 6.47 -4.70
N GLU A 57 15.38 5.41 -5.03
CA GLU A 57 16.66 5.50 -5.75
C GLU A 57 16.49 6.14 -7.13
N ASN A 58 15.46 5.74 -7.87
CA ASN A 58 15.12 6.34 -9.16
C ASN A 58 14.76 7.82 -9.02
N LEU A 59 13.94 8.20 -8.02
CA LEU A 59 13.58 9.59 -7.75
C LEU A 59 14.80 10.45 -7.41
N SER A 60 15.74 9.92 -6.64
CA SER A 60 17.02 10.59 -6.35
C SER A 60 17.82 10.83 -7.64
N THR A 61 17.90 9.81 -8.51
CA THR A 61 18.61 9.89 -9.79
C THR A 61 17.96 10.90 -10.74
N ILE A 62 16.62 10.90 -10.82
CA ILE A 62 15.84 11.88 -11.60
C ILE A 62 16.19 13.30 -11.13
N LYS A 63 16.15 13.54 -9.82
CA LYS A 63 16.45 14.85 -9.24
C LYS A 63 17.88 15.33 -9.55
N GLU A 64 18.85 14.42 -9.54
CA GLU A 64 20.22 14.75 -9.90
C GLU A 64 20.33 15.15 -11.38
N LYS A 65 19.73 14.38 -12.28
CA LYS A 65 19.72 14.68 -13.72
C LYS A 65 19.01 15.99 -14.03
N GLU A 66 17.83 16.23 -13.44
CA GLU A 66 17.11 17.51 -13.56
C GLU A 66 17.97 18.70 -13.14
N LYS A 67 18.69 18.56 -12.01
CA LYS A 67 19.59 19.61 -11.53
C LYS A 67 20.73 19.88 -12.50
N ILE A 68 21.33 18.82 -13.07
CA ILE A 68 22.39 18.95 -14.08
C ILE A 68 21.86 19.69 -15.31
N ILE A 69 20.72 19.25 -15.86
CA ILE A 69 20.09 19.88 -17.02
C ILE A 69 19.80 21.37 -16.74
N THR A 70 19.24 21.68 -15.58
CA THR A 70 18.90 23.05 -15.19
C THR A 70 20.15 23.94 -15.16
N ILE A 71 21.23 23.48 -14.50
CA ILE A 71 22.50 24.22 -14.43
C ILE A 71 23.11 24.40 -15.83
N THR A 72 23.11 23.36 -16.66
CA THR A 72 23.65 23.42 -18.03
C THR A 72 22.86 24.42 -18.88
N ALA A 73 21.53 24.43 -18.77
CA ALA A 73 20.66 25.36 -19.47
C ALA A 73 20.83 26.82 -18.99
N ASP A 74 21.04 27.05 -17.69
CA ASP A 74 21.16 28.41 -17.14
C ASP A 74 22.54 29.06 -17.38
N THR A 75 23.59 28.25 -17.49
CA THR A 75 24.97 28.76 -17.59
C THR A 75 25.40 29.11 -19.02
N ASN A 76 24.73 28.57 -20.05
CA ASN A 76 25.13 28.75 -21.44
C ASN A 76 23.97 29.27 -22.29
N SER A 77 24.00 30.57 -22.61
CA SER A 77 23.01 31.18 -23.52
C SER A 77 23.07 30.59 -24.94
N GLU A 78 24.17 29.94 -25.32
CA GLU A 78 24.29 29.19 -26.57
C GLU A 78 24.95 27.83 -26.32
N LEU A 79 24.13 26.79 -26.20
CA LEU A 79 24.59 25.42 -25.96
C LEU A 79 25.16 24.80 -27.23
N LYS A 80 26.34 24.18 -27.12
CA LYS A 80 26.91 23.35 -28.17
C LYS A 80 26.04 22.11 -28.41
N GLN A 81 26.14 21.53 -29.62
CA GLN A 81 25.34 20.38 -30.02
C GLN A 81 25.52 19.18 -29.06
N ASP A 82 26.74 18.91 -28.61
CA ASP A 82 27.03 17.82 -27.67
C ASP A 82 26.30 17.97 -26.33
N ALA A 83 26.15 19.21 -25.84
CA ALA A 83 25.40 19.48 -24.62
C ALA A 83 23.88 19.31 -24.83
N LYS A 84 23.37 19.69 -26.01
CA LYS A 84 21.96 19.48 -26.38
C LYS A 84 21.63 17.99 -26.47
N ASP A 85 22.51 17.20 -27.08
CA ASP A 85 22.34 15.76 -27.23
C ASP A 85 22.32 15.06 -25.86
N ARG A 86 23.22 15.43 -24.94
CA ARG A 86 23.22 14.90 -23.55
C ARG A 86 21.95 15.27 -22.79
N ILE A 87 21.49 16.52 -22.91
CA ILE A 87 20.23 16.95 -22.29
C ILE A 87 19.07 16.10 -22.82
N ASN A 88 19.03 15.82 -24.12
CA ASN A 88 18.02 14.95 -24.72
C ASN A 88 18.06 13.54 -24.13
N GLU A 89 19.24 12.93 -24.04
CA GLU A 89 19.42 11.60 -23.43
C GLU A 89 19.00 11.56 -21.95
N ASP A 90 19.36 12.58 -21.19
CA ASP A 90 18.99 12.67 -19.77
C ASP A 90 17.48 12.84 -19.59
N ILE A 91 16.83 13.68 -20.39
CA ILE A 91 15.36 13.83 -20.36
C ILE A 91 14.67 12.51 -20.72
N GLN A 92 15.15 11.80 -21.74
CA GLN A 92 14.59 10.49 -22.10
C GLN A 92 14.76 9.47 -20.97
N THR A 93 15.92 9.46 -20.31
CA THR A 93 16.18 8.60 -19.15
C THR A 93 15.24 8.93 -17.99
N ILE A 94 15.06 10.21 -17.69
CA ILE A 94 14.12 10.66 -16.64
C ILE A 94 12.70 10.16 -16.95
N TYR A 95 12.23 10.29 -18.19
CA TYR A 95 10.91 9.80 -18.58
C TYR A 95 10.74 8.30 -18.40
N GLN A 96 11.76 7.52 -18.77
CA GLN A 96 11.75 6.07 -18.56
C GLN A 96 11.64 5.73 -17.07
N MET A 97 12.46 6.37 -16.22
CA MET A 97 12.43 6.16 -14.77
C MET A 97 11.09 6.55 -14.15
N LEU A 98 10.48 7.68 -14.56
CA LEU A 98 9.15 8.09 -14.10
C LEU A 98 8.08 7.07 -14.48
N THR A 99 8.13 6.56 -15.73
CA THR A 99 7.19 5.53 -16.20
C THR A 99 7.34 4.24 -15.40
N GLU A 100 8.57 3.77 -15.23
CA GLU A 100 8.86 2.57 -14.45
C GLU A 100 8.43 2.69 -12.99
N ASN A 101 8.63 3.87 -12.39
CA ASN A 101 8.21 4.14 -11.02
C ASN A 101 6.69 4.08 -10.87
N LYS A 102 5.93 4.68 -11.79
CA LYS A 102 4.46 4.59 -11.81
C LYS A 102 3.98 3.15 -11.96
N LYS A 103 4.59 2.37 -12.86
CA LYS A 103 4.31 0.92 -13.04
C LYS A 103 4.54 0.13 -11.76
N LYS A 104 5.68 0.35 -11.11
CA LYS A 104 6.01 -0.29 -9.83
C LYS A 104 4.98 0.09 -8.77
N LEU A 105 4.64 1.37 -8.64
CA LEU A 105 3.71 1.85 -7.62
C LEU A 105 2.30 1.29 -7.81
N ASN A 106 1.80 1.24 -9.05
CA ASN A 106 0.53 0.59 -9.38
C ASN A 106 0.54 -0.91 -9.09
N SER A 107 1.64 -1.59 -9.40
CA SER A 107 1.81 -3.01 -9.08
C SER A 107 1.80 -3.26 -7.56
N LEU A 108 2.52 -2.44 -6.79
CA LEU A 108 2.54 -2.50 -5.34
C LEU A 108 1.15 -2.32 -4.74
N ASN A 109 0.44 -1.28 -5.19
CA ASN A 109 -0.90 -1.00 -4.73
C ASN A 109 -1.87 -2.17 -4.99
N LYS A 110 -1.79 -2.78 -6.18
CA LYS A 110 -2.55 -4.00 -6.50
C LYS A 110 -2.17 -5.18 -5.60
N LYS A 111 -0.88 -5.39 -5.34
CA LYS A 111 -0.40 -6.48 -4.47
C LYS A 111 -0.89 -6.32 -3.03
N LEU A 112 -0.80 -5.13 -2.45
CA LEU A 112 -1.30 -4.86 -1.10
C LEU A 112 -2.81 -5.11 -1.00
N LYS A 113 -3.58 -4.63 -1.99
CA LYS A 113 -5.03 -4.86 -2.06
C LYS A 113 -5.37 -6.35 -2.16
N ASN A 114 -4.66 -7.09 -3.01
CA ASN A 114 -4.89 -8.53 -3.21
C ASN A 114 -4.51 -9.35 -1.97
N ALA A 115 -3.48 -8.93 -1.22
CA ALA A 115 -3.09 -9.54 0.04
C ALA A 115 -3.99 -9.13 1.23
N ASN A 116 -5.02 -8.30 0.98
CA ASN A 116 -5.89 -7.72 2.00
C ASN A 116 -5.10 -7.03 3.13
N ILE A 117 -3.99 -6.38 2.78
CA ILE A 117 -3.15 -5.64 3.71
C ILE A 117 -3.69 -4.21 3.78
N LYS A 118 -4.24 -3.84 4.94
CA LYS A 118 -4.67 -2.48 5.28
C LYS A 118 -3.76 -1.92 6.36
N ILE A 119 -2.57 -1.50 5.96
CA ILE A 119 -1.60 -0.85 6.85
C ILE A 119 -1.55 0.62 6.44
N SER A 120 -2.04 1.50 7.32
CA SER A 120 -2.12 2.94 7.09
C SER A 120 -0.79 3.54 6.66
N GLU A 121 0.32 3.08 7.24
CA GLU A 121 1.66 3.56 6.92
C GLU A 121 2.07 3.21 5.49
N LEU A 122 1.72 2.01 4.99
CA LEU A 122 2.03 1.62 3.61
C LEU A 122 1.19 2.41 2.60
N GLU A 123 -0.08 2.66 2.92
CA GLU A 123 -0.97 3.50 2.09
C GLU A 123 -0.46 4.95 2.04
N ASN A 124 -0.03 5.50 3.18
CA ASN A 124 0.58 6.83 3.25
C ASN A 124 1.88 6.91 2.45
N MET A 125 2.72 5.86 2.49
CA MET A 125 3.93 5.80 1.66
C MET A 125 3.60 5.82 0.16
N ILE A 126 2.59 5.05 -0.27
CA ILE A 126 2.13 5.06 -1.68
C ILE A 126 1.61 6.44 -2.08
N ALA A 127 0.81 7.07 -1.23
CA ALA A 127 0.27 8.40 -1.48
C ALA A 127 1.39 9.44 -1.63
N ASN A 128 2.39 9.40 -0.73
CA ASN A 128 3.52 10.30 -0.78
C ASN A 128 4.39 10.07 -2.03
N MET A 129 4.66 8.83 -2.42
CA MET A 129 5.39 8.51 -3.65
C MET A 129 4.64 8.97 -4.89
N THR A 130 3.32 8.76 -4.93
CA THR A 130 2.47 9.22 -6.03
C THR A 130 2.56 10.73 -6.18
N LYS A 131 2.45 11.46 -5.07
CA LYS A 131 2.62 12.92 -5.07
C LYS A 131 4.00 13.34 -5.59
N GLN A 132 5.07 12.71 -5.12
CA GLN A 132 6.43 13.01 -5.60
C GLN A 132 6.59 12.78 -7.11
N LEU A 133 6.02 11.70 -7.65
CA LEU A 133 6.05 11.42 -9.09
C LEU A 133 5.27 12.46 -9.89
N ASN A 134 4.12 12.91 -9.37
CA ASN A 134 3.32 13.96 -10.02
C ASN A 134 4.04 15.32 -9.99
N ASP A 135 4.67 15.66 -8.86
CA ASP A 135 5.46 16.89 -8.74
C ASP A 135 6.62 16.85 -9.77
N LYS A 136 7.29 15.69 -9.93
CA LYS A 136 8.35 15.49 -10.92
C LYS A 136 7.89 15.54 -12.37
N ASP A 137 6.72 14.98 -12.68
CA ASP A 137 6.13 15.12 -14.02
C ASP A 137 5.94 16.61 -14.37
N GLY A 138 5.44 17.41 -13.43
CA GLY A 138 5.26 18.85 -13.59
C GLY A 138 6.58 19.58 -13.85
N GLU A 139 7.58 19.33 -13.00
CA GLU A 139 8.92 19.91 -13.14
C GLU A 139 9.55 19.58 -14.50
N ILE A 140 9.36 18.34 -15.01
CA ILE A 140 9.88 17.93 -16.32
C ILE A 140 9.16 18.61 -17.48
N ILE A 141 7.84 18.80 -17.39
CA ILE A 141 7.08 19.56 -18.39
C ILE A 141 7.59 21.01 -18.45
N GLU A 142 7.81 21.64 -17.30
CA GLU A 142 8.37 22.99 -17.23
C GLU A 142 9.79 23.06 -17.81
N LEU A 143 10.63 22.09 -17.47
CA LEU A 143 11.99 21.99 -17.98
C LEU A 143 12.01 21.84 -19.50
N LYS A 144 11.16 20.98 -20.08
CA LYS A 144 11.00 20.87 -21.53
C LYS A 144 10.61 22.21 -22.16
N GLY A 145 9.61 22.88 -21.62
CA GLY A 145 9.17 24.18 -22.13
C GLY A 145 10.27 25.25 -22.10
N LYS A 146 11.18 25.19 -21.11
CA LYS A 146 12.37 26.04 -21.06
C LYS A 146 13.39 25.67 -22.15
N LEU A 147 13.68 24.39 -22.32
CA LEU A 147 14.63 23.89 -23.32
C LEU A 147 14.16 24.18 -24.76
N GLU A 148 12.86 24.06 -25.03
CA GLU A 148 12.26 24.42 -26.32
C GLU A 148 12.45 25.90 -26.65
N LYS A 149 12.26 26.80 -25.68
CA LYS A 149 12.54 28.24 -25.84
C LYS A 149 14.02 28.52 -26.13
N MET A 150 14.92 27.60 -25.78
CA MET A 150 16.35 27.66 -26.09
C MET A 150 16.72 26.97 -27.42
N ASN A 151 15.73 26.66 -28.26
CA ASN A 151 15.91 25.94 -29.53
C ASN A 151 16.60 24.57 -29.35
N ILE A 152 16.25 23.86 -28.27
CA ILE A 152 16.63 22.46 -28.06
C ILE A 152 15.39 21.63 -28.37
N GLN A 153 15.44 20.90 -29.48
CA GLN A 153 14.38 19.96 -29.83
C GLN A 153 14.55 18.69 -29.01
N ILE A 154 13.63 18.47 -28.08
CA ILE A 154 13.52 17.22 -27.35
C ILE A 154 12.84 16.22 -28.27
N ALA A 155 13.56 15.15 -28.66
CA ALA A 155 12.96 14.05 -29.39
C ALA A 155 11.90 13.38 -28.51
N GLU A 156 10.62 13.59 -28.83
CA GLU A 156 9.52 13.02 -28.06
C GLU A 156 9.46 11.50 -28.24
N LEU A 157 9.42 10.78 -27.11
CA LEU A 157 8.82 9.46 -27.03
C LEU A 157 7.29 9.63 -27.03
N VAL A 158 6.72 9.93 -28.19
CA VAL A 158 5.27 10.11 -28.40
C VAL A 158 4.47 8.90 -27.89
N SER A 159 5.06 7.70 -27.89
CA SER A 159 4.41 6.47 -27.40
C SER A 159 4.35 6.33 -25.87
N ASN A 160 5.16 7.06 -25.09
CA ASN A 160 5.21 6.89 -23.63
C ASN A 160 4.44 7.96 -22.86
N VAL A 161 4.18 9.13 -23.46
CA VAL A 161 3.45 10.22 -22.79
C VAL A 161 1.97 9.85 -22.57
N GLU A 162 1.36 9.16 -23.53
CA GLU A 162 -0.01 8.66 -23.40
C GLU A 162 -0.08 7.56 -22.32
N ASP A 163 0.83 6.59 -22.35
CA ASP A 163 0.98 5.56 -21.30
C ASP A 163 1.19 6.20 -19.91
N LEU A 164 2.07 7.19 -19.81
CA LEU A 164 2.35 7.93 -18.58
C LEU A 164 1.12 8.65 -18.03
N LYS A 165 0.26 9.17 -18.92
CA LYS A 165 -0.94 9.92 -18.55
C LYS A 165 -2.03 8.97 -18.08
N ASP A 166 -2.28 7.89 -18.81
CA ASP A 166 -3.27 6.87 -18.43
C ASP A 166 -2.89 6.18 -17.12
N GLU A 167 -1.60 5.90 -16.95
CA GLU A 167 -1.11 5.28 -15.73
C GLU A 167 -1.17 6.22 -14.51
N ASN A 168 -0.95 7.52 -14.74
CA ASN A 168 -1.08 8.56 -13.73
C ASN A 168 -2.55 8.76 -13.31
N VAL A 169 -3.51 8.78 -14.24
CA VAL A 169 -4.95 8.88 -13.93
C VAL A 169 -5.40 7.73 -13.03
N ASN A 170 -5.03 6.48 -13.37
CA ASN A 170 -5.41 5.31 -12.58
C ASN A 170 -4.80 5.33 -11.16
N LEU A 171 -3.54 5.74 -11.06
CA LEU A 171 -2.84 5.82 -9.79
C LEU A 171 -3.46 6.90 -8.89
N ASN A 172 -3.71 8.10 -9.41
CA ASN A 172 -4.30 9.20 -8.65
C ASN A 172 -5.71 8.87 -8.16
N GLN A 173 -6.56 8.29 -9.01
CA GLN A 173 -7.89 7.87 -8.58
C GLN A 173 -7.84 6.89 -7.41
N THR A 174 -6.84 6.00 -7.40
CA THR A 174 -6.71 5.03 -6.32
C THR A 174 -6.17 5.68 -5.04
N VAL A 175 -5.17 6.55 -5.16
CA VAL A 175 -4.63 7.29 -4.01
C VAL A 175 -5.64 8.24 -3.41
N ASP A 176 -6.45 8.93 -4.21
CA ASP A 176 -7.51 9.82 -3.72
C ASP A 176 -8.57 9.02 -2.95
N ALA A 177 -8.96 7.86 -3.47
CA ALA A 177 -9.88 6.96 -2.78
C ALA A 177 -9.30 6.46 -1.43
N GLN A 178 -8.03 6.05 -1.42
CA GLN A 178 -7.34 5.58 -0.21
C GLN A 178 -7.16 6.72 0.81
N THR A 179 -6.76 7.90 0.35
CA THR A 179 -6.63 9.09 1.19
C THR A 179 -7.98 9.47 1.79
N SER A 180 -9.06 9.35 1.03
CA SER A 180 -10.41 9.56 1.56
C SER A 180 -10.81 8.49 2.58
N GLU A 181 -10.42 7.22 2.40
CA GLU A 181 -10.66 6.15 3.38
C GLU A 181 -9.88 6.39 4.68
N LEU A 182 -8.58 6.72 4.58
CA LEU A 182 -7.70 7.04 5.70
C LEU A 182 -8.19 8.23 6.52
N ASN A 183 -8.73 9.24 5.84
CA ASN A 183 -9.26 10.43 6.49
C ASN A 183 -10.73 10.29 6.95
N THR A 184 -11.36 9.13 6.72
CA THR A 184 -12.73 8.89 7.18
C THR A 184 -12.73 8.45 8.65
N ALA A 185 -13.46 9.17 9.50
CA ALA A 185 -13.83 8.70 10.82
C ALA A 185 -15.36 8.62 10.97
N PHE A 186 -15.81 7.84 11.94
CA PHE A 186 -17.23 7.71 12.29
C PHE A 186 -17.40 8.11 13.76
N TYR A 187 -18.32 9.03 14.02
CA TYR A 187 -18.59 9.48 15.39
C TYR A 187 -20.09 9.50 15.67
N VAL A 188 -20.42 9.41 16.95
CA VAL A 188 -21.79 9.47 17.46
C VAL A 188 -21.74 10.13 18.83
N PHE A 189 -22.74 10.96 19.13
CA PHE A 189 -22.88 11.62 20.43
C PHE A 189 -24.34 11.57 20.87
N GLY A 190 -24.55 11.53 22.17
CA GLY A 190 -25.87 11.43 22.78
C GLY A 190 -25.76 11.16 24.27
N THR A 191 -26.89 11.21 24.97
CA THR A 191 -26.95 10.80 26.37
C THR A 191 -26.73 9.30 26.50
N GLU A 192 -26.28 8.84 27.67
CA GLU A 192 -26.07 7.41 27.93
C GLU A 192 -27.33 6.57 27.64
N LYS A 193 -28.51 7.14 27.90
CA LYS A 193 -29.80 6.50 27.64
C LYS A 193 -30.05 6.35 26.14
N GLU A 194 -29.88 7.42 25.37
CA GLU A 194 -30.06 7.41 23.92
C GLU A 194 -29.09 6.46 23.22
N LEU A 195 -27.83 6.44 23.64
CA LEU A 195 -26.82 5.55 23.06
C LEU A 195 -27.10 4.08 23.38
N LYS A 196 -27.76 3.76 24.49
CA LYS A 196 -28.20 2.39 24.77
C LYS A 196 -29.45 2.01 23.98
N GLU A 197 -30.44 2.90 23.94
CA GLU A 197 -31.70 2.68 23.22
C GLU A 197 -31.44 2.49 21.72
N ASN A 198 -30.49 3.25 21.15
CA ASN A 198 -30.06 3.12 19.76
C ASN A 198 -28.98 2.05 19.54
N LYS A 199 -28.75 1.16 20.51
CA LYS A 199 -27.80 0.04 20.40
C LYS A 199 -26.37 0.45 20.03
N VAL A 200 -25.87 1.54 20.60
CA VAL A 200 -24.48 1.99 20.39
C VAL A 200 -23.58 1.45 21.49
N ILE A 201 -23.98 1.61 22.76
CA ILE A 201 -23.14 1.25 23.92
C ILE A 201 -23.83 0.25 24.85
N THR A 202 -23.04 -0.65 25.43
CA THR A 202 -23.46 -1.56 26.50
C THR A 202 -22.73 -1.27 27.81
N LYS A 203 -23.28 -1.77 28.93
CA LYS A 203 -22.61 -1.75 30.24
C LYS A 203 -22.19 -3.18 30.59
N GLU A 204 -20.89 -3.43 30.55
CA GLU A 204 -20.31 -4.73 30.92
C GLU A 204 -19.40 -4.61 32.15
N GLY A 205 -19.40 -5.67 32.98
CA GLY A 205 -18.55 -5.78 34.17
C GLY A 205 -19.03 -4.98 35.38
N GLY A 206 -18.63 -5.43 36.58
CA GLY A 206 -18.90 -4.77 37.87
C GLY A 206 -19.86 -5.55 38.78
N PHE A 207 -19.42 -5.82 40.01
CA PHE A 207 -20.26 -6.37 41.08
C PHE A 207 -21.20 -5.26 41.58
N ILE A 208 -22.50 -5.56 41.70
CA ILE A 208 -23.58 -4.72 42.28
C ILE A 208 -23.24 -3.20 42.31
N GLY A 209 -23.27 -2.55 41.15
CA GLY A 209 -23.25 -1.09 41.03
C GLY A 209 -21.88 -0.40 41.01
N LEU A 210 -20.78 -1.08 41.30
CA LEU A 210 -19.44 -0.49 41.29
C LEU A 210 -18.62 -0.99 40.09
N GLY A 211 -18.13 -0.05 39.26
CA GLY A 211 -17.13 -0.33 38.22
C GLY A 211 -17.64 -0.75 36.84
N LYS A 212 -18.88 -0.39 36.44
CA LYS A 212 -19.37 -0.67 35.08
C LYS A 212 -18.56 0.11 34.03
N ILE A 213 -18.01 -0.59 33.04
CA ILE A 213 -17.29 0.02 31.90
C ILE A 213 -18.28 0.17 30.75
N GLN A 214 -18.33 1.35 30.13
CA GLN A 214 -19.07 1.56 28.89
C GLN A 214 -18.24 1.01 27.74
N LYS A 215 -18.82 0.12 26.94
CA LYS A 215 -18.21 -0.45 25.73
C LYS A 215 -19.13 -0.29 24.53
N LEU A 216 -18.56 -0.25 23.34
CA LEU A 216 -19.30 -0.40 22.09
C LEU A 216 -19.94 -1.79 22.05
N MET A 217 -21.19 -1.91 21.63
CA MET A 217 -21.82 -3.22 21.42
C MET A 217 -21.14 -3.98 20.27
N GLU A 218 -21.15 -5.32 20.30
CA GLU A 218 -20.62 -6.12 19.18
C GLU A 218 -21.46 -5.95 17.90
N ASP A 219 -22.77 -5.80 18.03
CA ASP A 219 -23.75 -5.59 16.96
C ASP A 219 -24.25 -4.13 16.89
N PHE A 220 -23.37 -3.17 17.20
CA PHE A 220 -23.76 -1.78 17.32
C PHE A 220 -24.40 -1.20 16.06
N ASN A 221 -25.37 -0.31 16.23
CA ASN A 221 -26.08 0.33 15.12
C ASN A 221 -25.16 1.28 14.35
N LYS A 222 -24.63 0.81 13.21
CA LYS A 222 -23.74 1.58 12.33
C LYS A 222 -24.43 2.78 11.68
N ASP A 223 -25.74 2.72 11.46
CA ASP A 223 -26.50 3.81 10.82
C ASP A 223 -26.63 5.04 11.72
N TYR A 224 -26.39 4.86 13.02
CA TYR A 224 -26.43 5.95 14.00
C TYR A 224 -25.10 6.72 14.09
N PHE A 225 -24.08 6.32 13.33
CA PHE A 225 -22.81 7.03 13.25
C PHE A 225 -22.81 8.02 12.10
N SER A 226 -22.30 9.20 12.37
CA SER A 226 -22.04 10.21 11.34
C SER A 226 -20.64 10.02 10.77
N LYS A 227 -20.56 9.91 9.43
CA LYS A 227 -19.30 9.90 8.68
C LYS A 227 -18.71 11.31 8.65
N ILE A 228 -17.43 11.44 8.99
CA ILE A 228 -16.68 12.69 8.98
C ILE A 228 -15.34 12.52 8.27
N ASP A 229 -14.82 13.64 7.76
CA ASP A 229 -13.48 13.76 7.23
C ASP A 229 -12.61 14.46 8.28
N ILE A 230 -11.65 13.74 8.86
CA ILE A 230 -10.85 14.23 10.00
C ILE A 230 -10.01 15.45 9.65
N THR A 231 -9.70 15.67 8.36
CA THR A 231 -8.90 16.83 7.91
C THR A 231 -9.69 18.13 7.93
N LYS A 232 -11.02 18.06 8.01
CA LYS A 232 -11.93 19.23 8.00
C LYS A 232 -12.41 19.61 9.39
N ILE A 233 -11.98 18.88 10.42
CA ILE A 233 -12.35 19.12 11.81
C ILE A 233 -11.27 20.01 12.42
N LYS A 234 -11.67 21.19 12.89
CA LYS A 234 -10.82 22.14 13.62
C LYS A 234 -11.16 22.13 15.11
#